data_AF-A0A965Z932-F1
#
_entry.id   AF-A0A965Z932-F1
#
_cell.length_a   1.000
_cell.length_b   1.000
_cell.length_c   1.000
_cell.angle_alpha   90.00
_cell.angle_beta   90.00
_cell.angle_gamma   90.00
#
_symmetry.space_group_name_H-M   'P 1'
#
loop_
_entity.id
_entity.type
_entity.pdbx_description
1 polymer ?
#
loop_
_entity_poly.entity_id
_entity_poly.type
_entity_poly.pdbx_seq_one_letter_code
_entity_poly.pdbx_strand_id
1 'polypeptide(L)'
;NFVKEIYAPFTVKEISHKIAQLLTPSGTKPEVKIIFQHTDDLHLCCPNHTGDWYFTGDYPTPGGNKVVNKSFINYIEGKNERAY
;
A
#
# COMPACT_ATOMS: atom_id res chain seq x y z
N ASN A 1 0.28 6.35 -9.61
CA ASN A 1 1.39 6.24 -8.66
C ASN A 1 2.68 5.82 -9.40
N PHE A 2 3.68 6.69 -9.51
CA PHE A 2 4.96 6.38 -10.18
C PHE A 2 5.84 5.37 -9.42
N VAL A 3 5.61 5.18 -8.11
CA VAL A 3 6.35 4.18 -7.32
C VAL A 3 6.12 2.77 -7.86
N LYS A 4 4.95 2.49 -8.47
CA LYS A 4 4.68 1.19 -9.08
C LYS A 4 5.71 0.81 -10.14
N GLU A 5 6.20 1.78 -10.93
CA GLU A 5 7.18 1.53 -11.99
C GLU A 5 8.55 1.10 -11.43
N ILE A 6 8.91 1.60 -10.24
CA ILE A 6 10.15 1.20 -9.55
C ILE A 6 10.10 -0.28 -9.17
N TYR A 7 8.93 -0.77 -8.76
CA TYR A 7 8.74 -2.16 -8.32
C TYR A 7 8.32 -3.11 -9.44
N ALA A 8 7.84 -2.61 -10.58
CA ALA A 8 7.36 -3.41 -11.71
C ALA A 8 8.35 -4.47 -12.24
N PRO A 9 9.68 -4.25 -12.23
CA PRO A 9 10.63 -5.28 -12.67
C PRO A 9 10.81 -6.45 -11.70
N PHE A 10 10.24 -6.38 -10.49
CA PHE A 10 10.46 -7.36 -9.43
C PHE A 10 9.20 -8.15 -9.13
N THR A 11 9.37 -9.45 -8.91
CA THR A 11 8.32 -10.32 -8.41
C THR A 11 8.09 -10.10 -6.91
N VAL A 12 6.87 -10.41 -6.43
CA VAL A 12 6.54 -10.36 -5.00
C VAL A 12 7.51 -11.19 -4.15
N LYS A 13 7.99 -12.33 -4.69
CA LYS A 13 8.96 -13.20 -4.01
C LYS A 13 10.33 -12.54 -3.86
N GLU A 14 10.81 -11.84 -4.88
CA GLU A 14 12.09 -11.09 -4.82
C GLU A 14 12.01 -9.93 -3.84
N ILE A 15 10.89 -9.20 -3.85
CA ILE A 15 10.63 -8.14 -2.88
C ILE A 15 10.61 -8.72 -1.45
N SER A 16 9.89 -9.82 -1.23
CA SER A 16 9.82 -10.48 0.09
C SER A 16 11.18 -10.97 0.56
N HIS A 17 11.98 -11.53 -0.35
CA HIS A 17 13.35 -11.96 -0.07
C HIS A 17 14.24 -10.77 0.29
N LYS A 18 14.09 -9.64 -0.43
CA LYS A 18 14.85 -8.42 -0.13
C LYS A 18 14.48 -7.84 1.24
N ILE A 19 13.20 -7.84 1.59
CA ILE A 19 12.73 -7.41 2.92
C ILE A 19 13.31 -8.34 4.00
N ALA A 20 13.28 -9.66 3.78
CA ALA A 20 13.87 -10.62 4.72
C ALA A 20 15.38 -10.35 4.91
N GLN A 21 16.11 -10.07 3.83
CA GLN A 21 17.53 -9.69 3.90
C GLN A 21 17.74 -8.42 4.73
N LEU A 22 16.91 -7.39 4.53
CA LEU A 22 17.03 -6.11 5.23
C LEU A 22 16.71 -6.19 6.73
N LEU A 23 15.75 -7.04 7.09
CA LEU A 23 15.29 -7.19 8.47
C LEU A 23 16.08 -8.23 9.27
N THR A 24 16.85 -9.11 8.61
CA THR A 24 17.63 -10.15 9.28
C THR A 24 18.91 -9.56 9.89
N PRO A 25 19.09 -9.60 11.21
CA PRO A 25 20.33 -9.12 11.84
C PRO A 25 21.55 -9.95 11.43
N SER A 26 22.71 -9.31 11.44
CA SER A 26 23.99 -10.00 11.20
C SER A 26 24.23 -11.11 12.23
N GLY A 27 24.70 -12.27 11.78
CA GLY A 27 24.97 -13.41 12.65
C GLY A 27 23.76 -14.32 12.91
N THR A 28 22.59 -13.99 12.37
CA THR A 28 21.44 -14.91 12.34
C THR A 28 21.81 -16.15 11.54
N LYS A 29 21.89 -17.31 12.21
CA LYS A 29 22.23 -18.59 11.60
C LYS A 29 21.10 -19.21 10.75
N PRO A 30 19.84 -19.25 11.21
CA PRO A 30 18.77 -19.81 10.38
C PRO A 30 18.42 -18.86 9.22
N GLU A 31 18.01 -19.43 8.09
CA GLU A 31 17.44 -18.66 6.99
C GLU A 31 16.10 -18.05 7.43
N VAL A 32 15.98 -16.73 7.36
CA VAL A 32 14.72 -16.03 7.62
C VAL A 32 14.00 -15.79 6.30
N LYS A 33 12.74 -16.21 6.21
CA LYS A 33 11.84 -15.92 5.09
C LYS A 33 10.64 -15.13 5.60
N ILE A 34 10.24 -14.16 4.79
CA ILE A 34 9.00 -13.41 5.02
C ILE A 34 8.01 -13.87 3.95
N ILE A 35 6.81 -14.22 4.39
CA ILE A 35 5.72 -14.69 3.55
C ILE A 35 4.56 -13.71 3.72
N PHE A 36 4.09 -13.15 2.61
CA PHE A 36 2.90 -12.32 2.57
C PHE A 36 1.74 -13.11 1.96
N GLN A 37 0.52 -12.81 2.39
CA GLN A 37 -0.70 -13.27 1.74
C GLN A 37 -0.84 -12.59 0.36
N HIS A 38 -1.36 -13.31 -0.64
CA HIS A 38 -1.66 -12.70 -1.93
C HIS A 38 -2.84 -11.73 -1.81
N THR A 39 -2.78 -10.63 -2.56
CA THR A 39 -3.89 -9.64 -2.62
C THR A 39 -5.18 -10.27 -3.14
N ASP A 40 -5.07 -11.24 -4.05
CA ASP A 40 -6.24 -11.96 -4.57
C ASP A 40 -6.93 -12.77 -3.47
N ASP A 41 -6.16 -13.43 -2.60
CA ASP A 41 -6.69 -14.15 -1.45
C ASP A 41 -7.38 -13.20 -0.46
N LEU A 42 -6.82 -11.99 -0.26
CA LEU A 42 -7.45 -10.96 0.56
C LEU A 42 -8.82 -10.56 -0.01
N HIS A 43 -8.92 -10.38 -1.33
CA HIS A 43 -10.19 -10.05 -1.99
C HIS A 43 -11.23 -11.17 -1.89
N LEU A 44 -10.78 -12.44 -1.92
CA LEU A 44 -11.65 -13.59 -1.70
C LEU A 44 -12.16 -13.66 -0.26
N CYS A 45 -11.29 -13.44 0.73
CA CYS A 45 -11.65 -13.49 2.14
C CYS A 45 -12.48 -12.30 2.60
N CYS A 46 -12.29 -11.11 2.01
CA CYS A 46 -12.89 -9.86 2.44
C CYS A 46 -13.48 -9.08 1.25
N PRO A 47 -14.52 -9.62 0.57
CA PRO A 47 -15.00 -9.08 -0.70
C PRO A 47 -15.57 -7.65 -0.62
N ASN A 48 -16.02 -7.24 0.57
CA ASN A 48 -16.56 -5.91 0.81
C ASN A 48 -15.51 -4.88 1.29
N HIS A 49 -14.24 -5.28 1.39
CA HIS A 49 -13.15 -4.45 1.92
C HIS A 49 -12.06 -4.27 0.85
N THR A 50 -12.21 -3.24 0.00
CA THR A 50 -11.35 -2.95 -1.16
C THR A 50 -10.13 -2.08 -0.81
N GLY A 51 -9.59 -2.25 0.40
CA GLY A 51 -8.53 -1.42 0.96
C GLY A 51 -7.10 -1.84 0.58
N ASP A 52 -6.91 -2.51 -0.56
CA ASP A 52 -5.66 -3.14 -0.98
C ASP A 52 -4.64 -2.16 -1.59
N TRP A 53 -5.05 -0.93 -1.89
CA TRP A 53 -4.23 0.14 -2.49
C TRP A 53 -2.93 0.44 -1.74
N TYR A 54 -2.83 0.14 -0.43
CA TYR A 54 -1.58 0.21 0.34
C TYR A 54 -0.54 -0.82 -0.13
N PHE A 55 -0.99 -1.98 -0.61
CA PHE A 55 -0.14 -3.08 -1.06
C PHE A 55 0.06 -3.06 -2.58
N THR A 56 -0.99 -2.76 -3.35
CA THR A 56 -0.92 -2.71 -4.84
C THR A 56 -0.32 -1.41 -5.36
N GLY A 57 -0.30 -0.37 -4.52
CA GLY A 57 0.08 0.98 -4.92
C GLY A 57 -0.95 1.64 -5.83
N ASP A 58 -2.17 1.10 -5.94
CA ASP A 58 -3.29 1.65 -6.72
C ASP A 58 -3.93 2.84 -6.02
N TYR A 59 -3.14 3.91 -5.94
CA TYR A 59 -3.54 5.20 -5.40
C TYR A 59 -3.08 6.36 -6.32
N PRO A 60 -3.69 7.55 -6.21
CA PRO A 60 -4.81 7.89 -5.32
C PRO A 60 -6.13 7.22 -5.73
N THR A 61 -6.93 6.80 -4.73
CA THR A 61 -8.25 6.20 -4.97
C THR A 61 -9.29 7.29 -5.31
N PRO A 62 -10.39 6.96 -5.99
CA PRO A 62 -11.47 7.93 -6.25
C PRO A 62 -12.00 8.59 -4.97
N GLY A 63 -12.13 7.82 -3.88
CA GLY A 63 -12.50 8.34 -2.57
C GLY A 63 -11.44 9.28 -1.98
N GLY A 64 -10.16 8.92 -2.09
CA GLY A 64 -9.06 9.80 -1.66
C GLY A 64 -9.03 11.12 -2.42
N ASN A 65 -9.23 11.07 -3.75
CA ASN A 65 -9.32 12.27 -4.59
C ASN A 65 -10.51 13.17 -4.20
N LYS A 66 -11.66 12.57 -3.86
CA LYS A 66 -12.82 13.34 -3.36
C LYS A 66 -12.49 14.07 -2.06
N VAL A 67 -11.85 13.37 -1.10
CA VAL A 67 -11.50 13.96 0.21
C VAL A 67 -10.48 15.08 0.04
N VAL A 68 -9.41 14.90 -0.74
CA VAL A 68 -8.39 15.96 -0.92
C VAL A 68 -8.97 17.19 -1.63
N ASN A 69 -9.82 17.01 -2.64
CA ASN A 69 -10.49 18.12 -3.32
C ASN A 69 -11.43 18.87 -2.37
N LYS A 70 -12.19 18.14 -1.54
CA LYS A 70 -13.06 18.76 -0.54
C LYS A 70 -12.25 19.51 0.53
N SER A 71 -11.13 18.96 0.99
CA SER A 71 -10.20 19.67 1.88
C SER A 71 -9.68 20.96 1.26
N PHE A 72 -9.32 20.94 -0.03
CA PHE A 72 -8.86 22.13 -0.74
C PHE A 72 -9.95 23.20 -0.85
N ILE A 73 -11.19 22.82 -1.21
CA ILE A 73 -12.33 23.73 -1.25
C ILE A 73 -12.58 24.35 0.13
N ASN A 74 -12.62 23.52 1.18
CA ASN A 74 -12.84 23.99 2.55
C ASN A 74 -11.77 25.02 2.97
N TYR A 75 -10.49 24.76 2.64
CA TYR A 75 -9.40 25.69 2.90
C TYR A 75 -9.59 27.03 2.17
N ILE A 76 -9.90 27.00 0.86
CA ILE A 76 -10.11 28.20 0.05
C ILE A 76 -11.33 29.00 0.52
N GLU A 77 -12.41 28.33 0.93
CA GLU A 77 -13.66 28.95 1.37
C GLU A 77 -13.68 29.28 2.87
N GLY A 78 -12.59 29.02 3.61
CA GLY A 78 -12.51 29.28 5.06
C GLY A 78 -13.45 28.43 5.91
N LYS A 79 -13.89 27.27 5.42
CA LYS A 79 -14.79 26.35 6.12
C LYS A 79 -14.00 25.46 7.08
N ASN A 80 -14.32 25.55 8.37
CA ASN A 80 -13.72 24.69 9.40
C ASN A 80 -14.52 23.39 9.60
N GLU A 81 -14.58 22.55 8.57
CA GLU A 81 -15.24 21.25 8.60
C GLU A 81 -14.32 20.13 8.10
N ARG A 82 -14.57 18.89 8.53
CA ARG A 82 -13.84 17.72 8.04
C ARG A 82 -14.26 17.37 6.61
N ALA A 83 -13.29 16.97 5.79
CA ALA A 83 -13.51 16.60 4.41
C ALA A 83 -14.00 15.15 4.21
N TYR A 84 -13.90 14.31 5.27
CA TYR A 84 -14.34 12.92 5.31
C TYR A 84 -15.52 12.74 6.27
#